data_AF-A0A0S3RH80-F1
#
_entry.id   AF-A0A0S3RH80-F1
#
_cell.length_a   1.000
_cell.length_b   1.000
_cell.length_c   1.000
_cell.angle_alpha   90.00
_cell.angle_beta   90.00
_cell.angle_gamma   90.00
#
_symmetry.space_group_name_H-M   'P 1'
#
loop_
_entity.id
_entity.type
_entity.pdbx_description
1 polymer ?
#
loop_
_entity_poly.entity_id
_entity_poly.type
_entity_poly.pdbx_seq_one_letter_code
_entity_poly.pdbx_strand_id
1 'polypeptide(L)'
;HTCNREFNLKLIDAKWLSKKLEKTVRENPTVKGVDIREKIQRKWNIGISRCMAYRAKNIATKHIDGSFKEQYKRLYDYAHELVA
;
A
#
# COMPACT_ATOMS: atom_id res chain seq x y z
N HIS A 1 37.29 7.23 -6.57
CA HIS A 1 35.96 7.87 -6.71
C HIS A 1 34.89 6.79 -6.60
N THR A 2 34.37 6.55 -5.40
CA THR A 2 33.27 5.60 -5.21
C THR A 2 32.00 6.35 -5.59
N CYS A 3 31.56 6.20 -6.83
CA CYS A 3 30.32 6.81 -7.29
C CYS A 3 29.18 6.25 -6.43
N ASN A 4 28.70 7.06 -5.50
CA ASN A 4 27.54 6.77 -4.68
C ASN A 4 26.38 6.57 -5.67
N ARG A 5 25.94 5.33 -5.90
CA ARG A 5 24.72 5.05 -6.66
C ARG A 5 23.55 5.55 -5.82
N GLU A 6 23.33 6.85 -5.86
CA GLU A 6 22.15 7.47 -5.31
C GLU A 6 20.98 7.04 -6.19
N PHE A 7 20.35 5.93 -5.80
CA PHE A 7 19.02 5.56 -6.28
C PHE A 7 18.11 6.73 -5.96
N ASN A 8 17.97 7.66 -6.90
CA ASN A 8 17.35 8.97 -6.67
C ASN A 8 15.88 8.79 -6.29
N LEU A 9 15.64 8.78 -4.97
CA LEU A 9 14.37 8.53 -4.30
C LEU A 9 13.34 9.64 -4.51
N LYS A 10 13.77 10.82 -4.99
CA LYS A 10 12.96 12.04 -5.06
C LYS A 10 11.81 11.97 -6.08
N LEU A 11 11.88 11.06 -7.04
CA LEU A 11 10.87 10.96 -8.11
C LEU A 11 9.78 9.93 -7.86
N ILE A 12 9.92 9.06 -6.85
CA ILE A 12 8.93 8.01 -6.60
C ILE A 12 7.88 8.51 -5.61
N ASP A 13 6.66 8.62 -6.12
CA ASP A 13 5.52 9.03 -5.32
C ASP A 13 5.02 7.90 -4.41
N ALA A 14 4.75 8.24 -3.15
CA ALA A 14 4.28 7.28 -2.16
C ALA A 14 2.87 6.74 -2.47
N LYS A 15 2.03 7.47 -3.22
CA LYS A 15 0.72 6.98 -3.68
C LYS A 15 0.87 5.99 -4.82
N TRP A 16 1.82 6.21 -5.73
CA TRP A 16 2.14 5.22 -6.75
C TRP A 16 2.58 3.90 -6.10
N LEU A 17 3.44 4.00 -5.09
CA LEU A 17 3.92 2.85 -4.32
C LEU A 17 2.78 2.17 -3.55
N SER A 18 1.88 2.95 -2.92
CA SER A 18 0.75 2.39 -2.16
C SER A 18 -0.22 1.61 -3.04
N LYS A 19 -0.54 2.10 -4.25
CA LYS A 19 -1.38 1.35 -5.21
C LYS A 19 -0.77 0.01 -5.60
N LYS A 20 0.56 -0.03 -5.76
CA LYS A 20 1.24 -1.29 -6.10
C LYS A 20 1.30 -2.24 -4.91
N LEU A 21 1.45 -1.69 -3.70
CA LEU A 21 1.41 -2.41 -2.43
C LEU A 21 0.02 -2.94 -2.08
N GLU A 22 -1.04 -2.27 -2.50
CA GLU A 22 -2.42 -2.60 -2.13
C GLU A 22 -2.76 -4.05 -2.47
N LYS A 23 -2.37 -4.53 -3.67
CA LYS A 23 -2.54 -5.94 -4.05
C LYS A 23 -1.76 -6.88 -3.12
N THR A 24 -0.50 -6.56 -2.87
CA THR A 24 0.38 -7.39 -2.02
C THR A 24 -0.08 -7.43 -0.56
N VAL A 25 -0.59 -6.31 -0.03
CA VAL A 25 -1.13 -6.22 1.34
C VAL A 25 -2.48 -6.92 1.43
N ARG A 26 -3.30 -6.86 0.39
CA ARG A 26 -4.58 -7.60 0.33
C ARG A 26 -4.35 -9.11 0.34
N GLU A 27 -3.35 -9.60 -0.40
CA GLU A 27 -2.99 -11.02 -0.41
C GLU A 27 -2.30 -11.45 0.90
N ASN A 28 -1.53 -10.56 1.54
CA ASN A 28 -0.76 -10.86 2.74
C ASN A 28 -0.83 -9.70 3.75
N PRO A 29 -1.89 -9.60 4.57
CA PRO A 29 -2.10 -8.46 5.48
C PRO A 29 -1.07 -8.38 6.62
N THR A 30 -0.42 -9.50 6.98
CA THR A 30 0.58 -9.60 8.06
C THR A 30 1.99 -9.17 7.66
N VAL A 31 2.20 -8.74 6.41
CA VAL A 31 3.53 -8.41 5.88
C VAL A 31 4.19 -7.24 6.64
N LYS A 32 5.42 -7.45 7.14
CA LYS A 32 6.20 -6.43 7.85
C LYS A 32 6.70 -5.36 6.87
N GLY A 33 6.78 -4.10 7.31
CA GLY A 33 7.25 -2.99 6.46
C GLY A 33 8.67 -3.17 5.90
N VAL A 34 9.50 -3.94 6.59
CA VAL A 34 10.84 -4.33 6.14
C VAL A 34 10.82 -5.37 5.00
N ASP A 35 9.88 -6.32 5.05
CA ASP A 35 9.68 -7.33 3.99
C ASP A 35 9.13 -6.68 2.72
N ILE A 36 8.19 -5.73 2.88
CA ILE A 36 7.68 -4.88 1.79
C ILE A 36 8.83 -4.19 1.07
N ARG A 37 9.77 -3.60 1.83
CA ARG A 37 10.92 -2.91 1.25
C ARG A 37 11.78 -3.86 0.45
N GLU A 38 12.10 -5.03 1.00
CA GLU A 38 12.94 -6.01 0.33
C GLU A 38 12.26 -6.56 -0.94
N LYS A 39 10.96 -6.87 -0.87
CA LYS A 39 10.16 -7.29 -2.04
C LYS A 39 10.13 -6.24 -3.13
N ILE A 40 9.94 -4.97 -2.78
CA ILE A 40 9.90 -3.88 -3.77
C ILE A 40 11.28 -3.67 -4.38
N GLN A 41 12.32 -3.69 -3.56
CA GLN A 41 13.69 -3.56 -4.02
C GLN A 41 14.08 -4.72 -4.95
N ARG A 42 13.70 -5.97 -4.65
CA ARG A 42 13.94 -7.10 -5.55
C ARG A 42 13.13 -7.03 -6.84
N LYS A 43 11.84 -6.68 -6.75
CA LYS A 43 10.93 -6.72 -7.91
C LYS A 43 11.14 -5.55 -8.88
N TRP A 44 11.53 -4.38 -8.36
CA TRP A 44 11.62 -3.16 -9.16
C TRP A 44 13.02 -2.55 -9.20
N ASN A 45 14.01 -3.12 -8.48
CA ASN A 45 15.34 -2.54 -8.29
C ASN A 45 15.31 -1.11 -7.71
N ILE A 46 14.24 -0.77 -7.01
CA ILE A 46 14.03 0.55 -6.41
C ILE A 46 14.51 0.49 -4.97
N GLY A 47 15.54 1.26 -4.62
CA GLY A 47 15.82 1.56 -3.23
C GLY A 47 14.67 2.40 -2.69
N ILE A 48 13.99 1.97 -1.62
CA ILE A 48 13.03 2.83 -0.89
C ILE A 48 13.52 3.00 0.55
N SER A 49 13.31 4.19 1.11
CA SER A 49 13.58 4.44 2.53
C SER A 49 12.56 3.71 3.41
N ARG A 50 12.95 3.35 4.64
CA ARG A 50 12.07 2.72 5.64
C ARG A 50 10.79 3.55 5.89
N CYS A 51 10.93 4.87 5.98
CA CYS A 51 9.79 5.77 6.18
C CYS A 51 8.81 5.76 5.00
N MET A 52 9.33 5.65 3.77
CA MET A 52 8.51 5.60 2.56
C MET A 52 7.74 4.28 2.46
N ALA A 53 8.39 3.15 2.77
CA ALA A 53 7.74 1.84 2.84
C ALA A 53 6.61 1.82 3.89
N TYR A 54 6.86 2.42 5.06
CA TYR A 54 5.86 2.52 6.12
C TYR A 54 4.67 3.40 5.72
N ARG A 55 4.93 4.57 5.12
CA ARG A 55 3.88 5.45 4.60
C ARG A 55 3.05 4.76 3.51
N ALA A 56 3.69 4.12 2.54
CA ALA A 56 3.00 3.42 1.47
C ALA A 56 2.14 2.25 2.00
N LYS A 57 2.63 1.50 3.00
CA LYS A 57 1.86 0.48 3.70
C LYS A 57 0.63 1.07 4.40
N ASN A 58 0.81 2.17 5.14
CA ASN A 58 -0.29 2.80 5.87
C ASN A 58 -1.37 3.32 4.93
N ILE A 59 -0.98 3.94 3.80
CA ILE A 59 -1.92 4.38 2.76
C ILE A 59 -2.67 3.19 2.17
N ALA A 60 -1.96 2.12 1.80
CA ALA A 60 -2.59 0.90 1.27
C ALA A 60 -3.58 0.27 2.27
N THR A 61 -3.22 0.23 3.55
CA THR A 61 -4.08 -0.32 4.62
C THR A 61 -5.33 0.52 4.81
N LYS A 62 -5.20 1.86 4.83
CA LYS A 62 -6.34 2.78 4.90
C LYS A 62 -7.27 2.67 3.69
N HIS A 63 -6.71 2.47 2.50
CA HIS A 63 -7.51 2.23 1.29
C HIS A 63 -8.34 0.95 1.40
N ILE A 64 -7.74 -0.12 1.90
CA ILE A 64 -8.41 -1.40 2.11
C ILE A 64 -9.51 -1.26 3.18
N ASP A 65 -9.21 -0.65 4.33
CA ASP A 65 -10.16 -0.42 5.43
C ASP A 65 -11.35 0.47 5.01
N GLY A 66 -11.07 1.57 4.30
CA GLY A 66 -12.11 2.44 3.75
C GLY A 66 -13.01 1.71 2.74
N SER A 67 -12.44 0.83 1.91
CA SER A 67 -13.22 -0.01 0.99
C SER A 67 -14.16 -0.95 1.72
N PHE A 68 -13.73 -1.57 2.83
CA PHE A 68 -14.60 -2.42 3.62
C PHE A 68 -15.77 -1.64 4.22
N LYS A 69 -15.50 -0.47 4.81
CA LYS A 69 -16.55 0.37 5.42
C LYS A 69 -17.61 0.80 4.39
N GLU A 70 -17.18 1.17 3.19
CA GLU A 70 -18.09 1.51 2.09
C GLU A 70 -18.92 0.29 1.63
N GLN A 71 -18.30 -0.89 1.55
CA GLN A 71 -19.01 -2.13 1.19
C GLN A 71 -20.06 -2.51 2.24
N TYR A 72 -19.76 -2.40 3.53
CA TYR A 72 -20.75 -2.64 4.59
C TYR A 72 -21.88 -1.63 4.58
N LYS A 73 -21.59 -0.35 4.29
CA LYS A 73 -22.62 0.69 4.16
C LYS A 73 -23.61 0.35 3.05
N ARG A 74 -23.13 -0.09 1.88
CA ARG A 74 -24.02 -0.49 0.77
C ARG A 74 -24.91 -1.68 1.11
N LEU A 75 -24.38 -2.68 1.82
CA LEU A 75 -25.18 -3.82 2.26
C LEU A 75 -26.28 -3.40 3.24
N TYR A 76 -25.96 -2.49 4.17
CA TYR A 76 -26.90 -1.94 5.13
C TYR A 76 -28.01 -1.14 4.44
N ASP A 77 -27.64 -0.27 3.50
CA ASP A 77 -28.57 0.52 2.69
C ASP A 77 -29.55 -0.39 1.94
N TYR A 78 -29.02 -1.42 1.27
CA TYR A 78 -29.83 -2.40 0.53
C TYR A 78 -30.77 -3.21 1.44
N ALA A 79 -30.32 -3.64 2.62
CA ALA A 79 -31.17 -4.32 3.58
C ALA A 79 -32.32 -3.43 4.07
N HIS A 80 -32.06 -2.12 4.19
CA HIS A 80 -33.05 -1.13 4.60
C HIS A 80 -34.04 -0.81 3.46
N GLU A 81 -33.61 -0.88 2.20
CA GLU A 81 -34.49 -0.78 1.02
C GLU A 81 -35.42 -2.00 0.88
N LEU A 82 -34.96 -3.20 1.25
CA LEU A 82 -35.76 -4.44 1.16
C LEU A 82 -36.76 -4.65 2.31
N VAL A 83 -36.61 -3.92 3.41
CA VAL A 83 -37.51 -3.96 4.58
C VAL A 83 -38.61 -2.89 4.51
N ALA A 84 -38.56 -2.02 3.49
CA ALA A 84 -39.57 -0.98 3.23
C ALA A 84 -40.72 -1.48 2.34
#